data_AF-A0A818AMI3-F1
#
_entry.id   AF-A0A818AMI3-F1
#
_cell.length_a   1.000
_cell.length_b   1.000
_cell.length_c   1.000
_cell.angle_alpha   90.00
_cell.angle_beta   90.00
_cell.angle_gamma   90.00
#
_symmetry.space_group_name_H-M   'P 1'
#
loop_
_entity.id
_entity.type
_entity.pdbx_description
1 polymer ?
#
loop_
_entity_poly.entity_id
_entity_poly.type
_entity_poly.pdbx_seq_one_letter_code
_entity_poly.pdbx_strand_id
1 'polypeptide(L)' 'MANHIPYPEPPKFHQAITDAKHYAEPSYDDHEKRLPILNFVGTVKLHGANTAIEYKKGYDHWCQSRNRIITRKDDY' A
#
# COMPACT_ATOMS: atom_id res chain seq x y z
N MET A 1 21.17 7.86 7.93
CA MET A 1 20.19 8.57 8.78
C MET A 1 18.86 7.85 8.65
N ALA A 2 18.04 7.83 9.71
CA ALA A 2 16.71 7.21 9.64
C ALA A 2 15.85 7.98 8.64
N ASN A 3 15.14 7.24 7.77
CA ASN A 3 14.25 7.83 6.77
C ASN A 3 12.82 7.38 7.04
N HIS A 4 11.87 8.29 6.93
CA HIS A 4 10.45 7.96 7.05
C HIS A 4 10.00 7.24 5.78
N ILE A 5 9.31 6.12 5.95
CA ILE A 5 8.69 5.39 4.85
C ILE A 5 7.18 5.55 4.97
N PRO A 6 6.52 6.34 4.09
CA PRO A 6 5.09 6.57 4.19
C PRO A 6 4.32 5.28 3.90
N TYR A 7 3.30 5.01 4.73
CA TYR A 7 2.38 3.91 4.45
C TYR A 7 1.57 4.25 3.19
N PRO A 8 1.46 3.33 2.22
CA PRO A 8 0.74 3.61 0.98
C PRO A 8 -0.74 3.88 1.24
N GLU A 9 -1.33 4.80 0.47
CA GLU A 9 -2.78 4.98 0.48
C GLU A 9 -3.44 3.72 -0.10
N PRO A 10 -4.31 3.02 0.66
CA PRO A 10 -4.98 1.85 0.13
C PRO A 10 -5.93 2.26 -0.99
N PRO A 11 -5.79 1.72 -2.21
CA PRO A 11 -6.71 2.01 -3.29
C PRO A 11 -8.10 1.48 -2.93
N LYS A 12 -9.14 2.17 -3.43
CA LYS A 12 -10.51 1.65 -3.35
C LYS A 12 -10.58 0.36 -4.17
N PHE A 13 -11.25 -0.66 -3.64
CA PHE A 13 -11.40 -1.95 -4.34
C PHE A 13 -11.97 -1.78 -5.76
N HIS A 14 -12.93 -0.86 -5.93
CA HIS A 14 -13.51 -0.55 -7.24
C HIS A 14 -12.49 0.02 -8.24
N GLN A 15 -11.46 0.74 -7.78
CA GLN A 15 -10.43 1.31 -8.65
C GLN A 15 -9.68 0.21 -9.40
N ALA A 16 -9.34 -0.90 -8.72
CA ALA A 16 -8.68 -2.04 -9.35
C ALA A 16 -9.51 -2.64 -10.51
N ILE A 17 -10.85 -2.63 -10.38
CA ILE A 17 -11.76 -3.09 -11.43
C ILE A 17 -11.77 -2.10 -12.60
N THR A 18 -11.87 -0.80 -12.31
CA THR A 18 -11.83 0.25 -13.34
C THR A 18 -10.54 0.23 -14.13
N ASP A 19 -9.39 0.12 -13.45
CA ASP A 19 -8.08 0.09 -14.09
C ASP A 19 -7.94 -1.16 -14.97
N ALA A 20 -8.35 -2.34 -14.47
CA ALA A 20 -8.29 -3.57 -15.25
C ALA A 20 -9.16 -3.52 -16.51
N LYS A 21 -10.31 -2.83 -16.47
CA LYS A 21 -11.14 -2.61 -17.65
C LYS A 21 -10.47 -1.67 -18.65
N HIS A 22 -9.91 -0.56 -18.17
CA HIS A 22 -9.24 0.41 -19.03
C HIS A 22 -8.01 -0.19 -19.73
N TYR A 23 -7.16 -0.94 -19.02
CA TYR A 23 -6.02 -1.64 -19.62
C TYR A 23 -6.43 -2.76 -20.58
N ALA A 24 -7.62 -3.32 -20.40
CA ALA A 24 -8.17 -4.34 -21.27
C ALA A 24 -9.02 -3.77 -22.41
N GLU A 25 -9.18 -2.45 -22.53
CA GLU A 25 -9.90 -1.84 -23.65
C GLU A 25 -9.26 -2.30 -24.96
N PRO A 26 -10.02 -2.98 -25.84
CA PRO A 26 -9.47 -3.48 -27.09
C PRO A 26 -9.10 -2.28 -27.97
N SER A 27 -7.88 -2.29 -28.50
CA SER A 27 -7.65 -1.68 -29.81
C SER A 27 -8.72 -2.22 -30.75
N TYR A 28 -9.30 -1.36 -31.59
CA TYR A 28 -10.52 -1.52 -32.41
C TYR A 28 -10.77 -2.88 -33.13
N ASP A 29 -9.80 -3.80 -33.15
CA ASP A 29 -9.82 -5.09 -33.86
C ASP A 29 -10.06 -6.35 -32.99
N ASP A 30 -10.05 -6.27 -31.65
CA ASP A 30 -9.92 -7.48 -30.81
C ASP A 30 -11.17 -7.78 -29.94
N HIS A 31 -12.27 -8.15 -30.59
CA HIS A 31 -13.56 -8.45 -29.94
C HIS A 31 -13.57 -9.73 -29.09
N GLU A 32 -12.51 -10.55 -29.15
CA GLU A 32 -12.41 -11.82 -28.41
C GLU A 32 -11.66 -11.69 -27.07
N LYS A 33 -11.13 -10.51 -26.75
CA LYS A 33 -10.28 -10.30 -25.58
C LYS A 33 -11.07 -10.37 -24.28
N ARG A 34 -10.87 -11.44 -23.50
CA ARG A 34 -11.48 -11.62 -22.18
C ARG A 34 -10.81 -10.69 -21.16
N LEU A 35 -11.61 -10.11 -20.26
CA LEU A 35 -11.09 -9.35 -19.12
C LEU A 35 -10.20 -10.26 -18.25
N PRO A 36 -9.12 -9.72 -17.65
CA PRO A 36 -8.26 -10.47 -16.77
C PRO A 36 -9.02 -10.92 -15.51
N ILE A 37 -8.69 -12.11 -15.01
CA ILE A 37 -9.15 -12.57 -13.71
C ILE A 37 -8.24 -11.95 -12.64
N LEU A 38 -8.84 -11.15 -11.74
CA LEU A 38 -8.12 -10.55 -10.61
C LEU A 38 -8.27 -11.44 -9.36
N ASN A 39 -7.15 -11.84 -8.77
CA ASN A 39 -7.12 -12.57 -7.50
C ASN A 39 -6.75 -11.61 -6.37
N PHE A 40 -7.51 -11.64 -5.28
CA PHE A 40 -7.30 -10.78 -4.11
C PHE A 40 -7.01 -11.62 -2.88
N VAL A 41 -6.08 -11.15 -2.05
CA VAL A 41 -5.80 -11.72 -0.73
C VAL A 41 -6.31 -10.74 0.32
N GLY A 42 -7.25 -11.20 1.15
CA GLY A 42 -7.82 -10.43 2.24
C GLY A 42 -7.16 -10.73 3.58
N THR A 43 -7.17 -9.77 4.49
CA THR A 43 -6.82 -9.94 5.90
C THR A 43 -7.71 -9.07 6.78
N VAL A 44 -7.67 -9.29 8.09
CA VAL A 44 -8.45 -8.52 9.07
C VAL A 44 -7.95 -7.08 9.12
N LYS A 45 -8.87 -6.12 8.98
CA LYS A 45 -8.59 -4.70 9.17
C LYS A 45 -8.69 -4.32 10.64
N LEU A 46 -7.55 -4.05 11.28
CA LEU A 46 -7.51 -3.56 12.66
C LEU A 46 -7.92 -2.08 12.74
N HIS A 47 -8.61 -1.69 13.80
CA HIS A 47 -8.92 -0.31 14.13
C HIS A 47 -7.90 0.21 15.15
N GLY A 48 -7.07 1.17 14.74
CA GLY A 48 -5.98 1.70 15.56
C GLY A 48 -5.20 2.75 14.79
N ALA A 49 -3.95 2.99 15.20
CA ALA A 49 -3.02 3.87 14.52
C ALA A 49 -2.14 3.10 13.53
N ASN A 50 -1.76 3.75 12.42
CA ASN A 50 -0.72 3.22 11.54
C ASN A 50 0.64 3.34 12.24
N THR A 51 1.31 2.20 12.41
CA THR A 51 2.60 2.11 13.09
C THR A 51 3.51 1.12 12.38
N ALA A 52 4.81 1.38 12.36
CA ALA A 52 5.82 0.49 11.82
C ALA A 52 7.12 0.59 12.63
N ILE A 53 7.87 -0.53 12.63
CA ILE A 53 9.22 -0.62 13.19
C ILE A 53 10.15 -0.94 12.03
N GLU A 54 11.09 -0.03 11.77
CA GLU A 54 12.11 -0.20 10.74
C GLU A 54 13.39 -0.74 11.37
N TYR A 55 14.00 -1.74 10.73
CA TYR A 55 15.26 -2.33 11.18
C TYR A 55 16.23 -2.45 10.00
N LYS A 56 17.49 -2.06 10.22
CA LYS A 56 18.56 -2.23 9.23
C LYS A 56 19.75 -2.93 9.87
N LYS A 57 20.13 -4.10 9.35
CA LYS A 57 21.29 -4.87 9.85
C LYS A 57 22.57 -4.01 9.83
N GLY A 58 23.29 -3.98 10.94
CA GLY A 58 24.48 -3.14 11.14
C GLY A 58 24.19 -1.67 11.47
N TYR A 59 22.91 -1.31 11.60
CA TYR A 59 22.42 -0.03 12.09
C TYR A 59 21.39 -0.28 13.21
N ASP A 60 20.80 0.80 13.72
CA ASP A 60 19.73 0.74 14.72
C ASP A 60 18.35 0.53 14.07
N HIS A 61 17.33 0.41 14.91
CA HIS A 61 15.92 0.44 14.57
C HIS A 61 15.28 1.79 14.87
N TRP A 62 14.14 2.09 14.25
CA TRP A 62 13.32 3.24 14.62
C TRP A 62 11.83 2.93 14.45
N CYS A 63 11.01 3.60 15.24
CA CYS A 63 9.56 3.50 15.15
C CYS A 63 9.02 4.66 14.30
N GLN A 64 7.97 4.42 13.53
CA GLN A 64 7.32 5.46 12.74
C GLN A 64 5.79 5.36 12.80
N SER A 65 5.16 6.52 12.75
CA SER A 65 3.73 6.71 12.53
C SER A 65 3.46 6.85 11.03
N ARG A 66 2.19 7.07 10.66
CA ARG A 66 1.79 7.34 9.26
C ARG A 66 2.64 8.41 8.57
N ASN A 67 2.98 9.49 9.29
CA ASN A 67 3.50 10.72 8.69
C ASN A 67 4.90 11.12 9.16
N ARG A 68 5.49 10.41 10.15
CA ARG A 68 6.80 10.77 10.72
C ARG A 68 7.42 9.65 11.55
N ILE A 69 8.74 9.72 11.72
CA ILE A 69 9.50 8.95 12.72
C ILE A 69 9.12 9.42 14.13
N ILE A 70 8.96 8.45 15.03
CA ILE A 70 8.67 8.66 16.45
C ILE A 70 9.99 8.61 17.22
N THR A 71 10.19 9.58 18.09
CA THR A 71 11.36 9.72 18.95
C THR A 71 10.92 9.75 20.42
N ARG A 72 11.88 9.63 21.33
CA ARG A 72 11.60 9.75 22.78
C ARG A 72 10.98 11.08 23.20
N LYS A 73 11.11 12.14 22.39
CA LYS A 73 10.51 13.46 22.69
C LYS A 73 9.00 13.48 22.47
N ASP A 74 8.45 12.48 21.79
CA ASP A 74 7.03 12.42 21.44
C ASP A 74 6.14 11.87 22.56
N ASP A 75 6.75 11.45 23.68
CA ASP A 75 6.10 10.91 24.88
C ASP A 75 6.22 11.86 26.09
N TYR A 76 6.41 13.15 25.84
CA TYR A 76 6.50 14.23 26.85
C TYR A 76 5.32 15.18 26.77
#